data_AF-A0A1H3GT55-F1
#
_entry.id   AF-A0A1H3GT55-F1
#
_cell.length_a   1.000
_cell.length_b   1.000
_cell.length_c   1.000
_cell.angle_alpha   90.00
_cell.angle_beta   90.00
_cell.angle_gamma   90.00
#
_symmetry.space_group_name_H-M   'P 1'
#
loop_
_entity.id
_entity.type
_entity.pdbx_description
1 polymer ?
#
loop_
_entity_poly.entity_id
_entity_poly.type
_entity_poly.pdbx_seq_one_letter_code
_entity_poly.pdbx_strand_id
1 'polypeptide(L)'
;MAKKSFSGGLNSLLGDTKPSEPSEPTAEPKEPKAAKKEITKSSQIGTKAKETRATFIVNEDLLEKLKALAYWDRVLIKDIINQALEEHISRYEKKNGEIKEMPKK
;
A
#
# COMPACT_ATOMS: atom_id res chain seq x y z
N MET A 1 -5.58 7.36 -39.62
CA MET A 1 -5.89 7.64 -38.20
C MET A 1 -4.74 8.44 -37.61
N ALA A 2 -4.90 9.75 -37.45
CA ALA A 2 -3.84 10.63 -36.96
C ALA A 2 -3.64 10.44 -35.44
N LYS A 3 -2.42 10.08 -35.04
CA LYS A 3 -2.02 10.04 -33.63
C LYS A 3 -1.87 11.48 -33.13
N LYS A 4 -2.86 11.99 -32.40
CA LYS A 4 -2.76 13.28 -31.70
C LYS A 4 -1.93 13.08 -30.44
N SER A 5 -0.74 13.70 -30.37
CA SER A 5 0.10 13.75 -29.19
C SER A 5 -0.32 14.95 -28.32
N PHE A 6 -0.71 14.65 -27.07
CA PHE A 6 -0.98 15.67 -26.05
C PHE A 6 0.32 16.01 -25.32
N SER A 7 1.24 16.70 -25.99
CA SER A 7 2.50 17.15 -25.34
C SER A 7 2.42 18.57 -24.78
N GLY A 8 1.34 19.32 -25.06
CA GLY A 8 1.25 20.76 -24.73
C GLY A 8 0.54 21.11 -23.41
N GLY A 9 -0.20 20.17 -22.81
CA GLY A 9 -1.08 20.50 -21.67
C GLY A 9 -0.35 20.69 -20.34
N LEU A 10 0.67 19.88 -20.06
CA LEU A 10 1.39 19.93 -18.78
C LEU A 10 2.36 21.11 -18.72
N ASN A 11 3.15 21.33 -19.78
CA ASN A 11 4.14 22.40 -19.82
C ASN A 11 3.51 23.80 -19.68
N SER A 12 2.30 23.98 -20.21
CA SER A 12 1.56 25.25 -20.07
C SER A 12 1.05 25.49 -18.64
N LEU A 13 0.79 24.43 -17.87
CA LEU A 13 0.37 24.48 -16.46
C LEU A 13 1.55 24.71 -15.51
N LEU A 14 2.73 24.21 -15.87
CA LEU A 14 3.95 24.31 -15.06
C LEU A 14 4.72 25.63 -15.27
N GLY A 15 4.28 26.49 -16.20
CA GLY A 15 4.90 27.79 -16.48
C GLY A 15 6.18 27.64 -17.30
N ASP A 16 6.19 28.21 -18.51
CA ASP A 16 7.35 28.26 -19.41
C ASP A 16 8.62 28.78 -18.72
N THR A 17 9.58 27.87 -18.47
CA THR A 17 11.00 28.23 -18.46
C THR A 17 11.59 27.82 -19.82
N LYS A 18 11.92 28.84 -20.61
CA LYS A 18 12.49 28.78 -21.97
C LYS A 18 13.72 27.85 -22.07
N PRO A 19 13.99 27.19 -23.22
CA PRO A 19 15.08 26.24 -23.38
C PRO A 19 16.43 26.94 -23.56
N SER A 20 17.42 26.55 -22.76
CA SER A 20 18.85 26.79 -23.02
C SER A 20 19.52 25.48 -23.41
N GLU A 21 20.20 25.46 -24.56
CA GLU A 21 21.02 24.34 -25.03
C GLU A 21 22.27 24.09 -24.13
N PRO A 22 23.08 23.07 -24.42
CA PRO A 22 23.32 21.88 -23.60
C PRO A 22 24.43 22.09 -22.56
N SER A 23 24.08 22.08 -21.27
CA SER A 23 25.04 21.91 -20.17
C SER A 23 24.97 20.47 -19.65
N GLU A 24 26.13 19.82 -19.69
CA GLU A 24 26.66 18.68 -18.91
C GLU A 24 25.74 17.92 -17.92
N PRO A 25 25.97 16.59 -17.74
CA PRO A 25 25.03 15.72 -17.02
C PRO A 25 24.93 16.10 -15.54
N THR A 26 23.94 16.94 -15.22
CA THR A 26 23.49 17.17 -13.85
C THR A 26 22.99 15.84 -13.31
N ALA A 27 23.77 15.27 -12.40
CA ALA A 27 23.39 14.12 -11.59
C ALA A 27 22.06 14.43 -10.90
N GLU A 28 20.98 13.84 -11.39
CA GLU A 28 19.73 13.74 -10.64
C GLU A 28 20.06 13.14 -9.26
N PRO A 29 19.59 13.74 -8.15
CA PRO A 29 19.61 13.07 -6.87
C PRO A 29 18.88 11.74 -7.04
N LYS A 30 19.64 10.64 -7.08
CA LYS A 30 19.08 9.29 -7.10
C LYS A 30 18.20 9.19 -5.86
N GLU A 31 16.88 9.25 -6.05
CA GLU A 31 15.96 8.85 -5.01
C GLU A 31 16.47 7.51 -4.47
N PRO A 32 16.61 7.36 -3.13
CA PRO A 32 17.07 6.12 -2.56
C PRO A 32 16.10 5.04 -3.04
N LYS A 33 16.57 4.21 -3.99
CA LYS A 33 15.81 3.10 -4.54
C LYS A 33 15.46 2.22 -3.35
N ALA A 34 14.22 2.34 -2.88
CA ALA A 34 13.71 1.53 -1.79
C ALA A 34 14.05 0.08 -2.11
N ALA A 35 14.69 -0.61 -1.16
CA ALA A 35 15.15 -1.98 -1.32
C ALA A 35 14.04 -2.81 -1.99
N LYS A 36 14.33 -3.36 -3.17
CA LYS A 36 13.36 -4.16 -3.93
C LYS A 36 13.04 -5.40 -3.11
N LYS A 37 11.88 -5.39 -2.45
CA LYS A 37 11.30 -6.55 -1.77
C LYS A 37 11.21 -7.71 -2.77
N GLU A 38 11.61 -8.91 -2.34
CA GLU A 38 11.32 -10.14 -3.07
C GLU A 38 9.81 -10.38 -3.04
N ILE A 39 9.15 -10.09 -4.17
CA ILE A 39 7.73 -10.33 -4.35
C ILE A 39 7.58 -11.78 -4.78
N THR A 40 7.15 -12.65 -3.87
CA THR A 40 6.92 -14.08 -4.17
C THR A 40 5.50 -14.33 -4.67
N LYS A 41 4.55 -13.45 -4.35
CA LYS A 41 3.12 -13.58 -4.70
C LYS A 41 2.57 -12.26 -5.22
N SER A 42 1.62 -12.33 -6.15
CA SER A 42 0.92 -11.14 -6.70
C SER A 42 0.23 -10.30 -5.62
N SER A 43 -0.24 -10.92 -4.55
CA SER A 43 -0.87 -10.24 -3.41
C SER A 43 0.06 -9.29 -2.64
N GLN A 44 1.38 -9.44 -2.81
CA GLN A 44 2.42 -8.64 -2.16
C GLN A 44 2.91 -7.46 -3.01
N ILE A 45 2.50 -7.38 -4.27
CA ILE A 45 2.87 -6.27 -5.16
C ILE A 45 2.34 -4.97 -4.55
N GLY A 46 3.21 -3.99 -4.29
CA GLY A 46 2.81 -2.70 -3.72
C GLY A 46 2.42 -2.71 -2.24
N THR A 47 2.65 -3.81 -1.49
CA THR A 47 2.47 -3.85 -0.03
C THR A 47 3.80 -3.65 0.71
N LYS A 48 3.75 -3.17 1.97
CA LYS A 48 4.98 -3.06 2.79
C LYS A 48 5.55 -4.45 3.10
N ALA A 49 6.76 -4.49 3.64
CA ALA A 49 7.36 -5.74 4.10
C ALA A 49 6.42 -6.45 5.10
N LYS A 50 6.32 -7.78 5.02
CA LYS A 50 5.44 -8.63 5.84
C LYS A 50 3.92 -8.36 5.72
N GLU A 51 3.49 -7.49 4.83
CA GLU A 51 2.07 -7.32 4.50
C GLU A 51 1.69 -8.16 3.27
N THR A 52 0.47 -8.72 3.29
CA THR A 52 -0.19 -9.34 2.14
C THR A 52 -1.62 -8.87 2.07
N ARG A 53 -2.17 -8.78 0.85
CA ARG A 53 -3.61 -8.58 0.66
C ARG A 53 -4.36 -9.90 0.82
N ALA A 54 -5.50 -9.82 1.50
CA ALA A 54 -6.46 -10.90 1.67
C ALA A 54 -7.88 -10.34 1.57
N THR A 55 -8.81 -11.13 1.04
CA THR A 55 -10.22 -10.76 0.90
C THR A 55 -11.03 -11.58 1.91
N PHE A 56 -11.86 -10.91 2.70
CA PHE A 56 -12.73 -11.54 3.69
C PHE A 56 -14.18 -11.12 3.46
N ILE A 57 -15.11 -12.00 3.80
CA ILE A 57 -16.54 -11.69 3.87
C ILE A 57 -16.84 -11.32 5.33
N VAL A 58 -17.44 -10.16 5.55
CA VAL A 58 -17.76 -9.63 6.89
C VAL A 58 -19.20 -9.12 6.94
N ASN A 59 -19.74 -8.97 8.15
CA ASN A 59 -21.06 -8.36 8.37
C ASN A 59 -21.06 -6.87 7.97
N GLU A 60 -22.12 -6.41 7.31
CA GLU A 60 -22.22 -5.05 6.75
C GLU A 60 -22.23 -3.96 7.84
N ASP A 61 -23.03 -4.12 8.90
CA ASP A 61 -23.12 -3.15 10.00
C ASP A 61 -21.77 -2.99 10.71
N LEU A 62 -21.03 -4.09 10.85
CA LEU A 62 -19.70 -4.08 11.43
C LEU A 62 -18.71 -3.30 10.55
N LEU A 63 -18.76 -3.51 9.23
CA LEU A 63 -17.91 -2.79 8.28
C LEU A 63 -18.20 -1.29 8.33
N GLU A 64 -19.47 -0.89 8.44
CA GLU A 64 -19.83 0.53 8.48
C GLU A 64 -19.33 1.22 9.76
N LYS A 65 -19.46 0.55 10.92
CA LYS A 65 -18.86 1.03 12.17
C LYS A 65 -17.33 1.12 12.08
N LEU A 66 -16.69 0.16 11.44
CA LEU A 66 -15.24 0.14 11.26
C LEU A 66 -14.76 1.33 10.41
N LYS A 67 -15.48 1.65 9.32
CA LYS A 67 -15.20 2.84 8.51
C LYS A 67 -15.37 4.12 9.31
N ALA A 68 -16.45 4.23 10.09
CA ALA A 68 -16.70 5.40 10.92
C ALA A 68 -15.57 5.60 11.94
N LEU A 69 -15.17 4.53 12.63
CA LEU A 69 -14.05 4.56 13.58
C LEU A 69 -12.75 5.01 12.90
N ALA A 70 -12.40 4.41 11.75
CA ALA A 70 -11.22 4.79 10.98
C ALA A 70 -11.24 6.27 10.57
N TYR A 71 -12.40 6.78 10.17
CA TYR A 71 -12.57 8.17 9.76
C TYR A 71 -12.36 9.15 10.92
N TRP A 72 -12.98 8.90 12.07
CA TRP A 72 -12.91 9.79 13.23
C TRP A 72 -11.54 9.75 13.90
N ASP A 73 -10.94 8.57 14.01
CA ASP A 73 -9.65 8.38 14.68
C ASP A 73 -8.45 8.64 13.75
N ARG A 74 -8.70 8.95 12.47
CA ARG A 74 -7.68 9.20 11.43
C ARG A 74 -6.68 8.06 11.28
N VAL A 75 -7.15 6.82 11.43
CA VAL A 75 -6.35 5.61 11.28
C VAL A 75 -6.79 4.80 10.06
N LEU A 76 -5.93 3.91 9.58
CA LEU A 76 -6.27 3.04 8.46
C LEU A 76 -7.06 1.82 8.96
N ILE A 77 -8.08 1.43 8.20
CA ILE A 77 -8.88 0.22 8.47
C ILE A 77 -7.98 -1.02 8.61
N LYS A 78 -6.93 -1.14 7.78
CA LYS A 78 -6.00 -2.28 7.84
C LYS A 78 -5.28 -2.38 9.20
N ASP A 79 -4.98 -1.25 9.84
CA ASP A 79 -4.24 -1.22 11.09
C ASP A 79 -5.18 -1.61 12.26
N ILE A 80 -6.43 -1.13 12.24
CA ILE A 80 -7.48 -1.56 13.18
C ILE A 80 -7.72 -3.08 13.07
N ILE A 81 -7.86 -3.59 11.84
CA ILE A 81 -8.06 -5.03 11.60
C ILE A 81 -6.86 -5.83 12.10
N ASN A 82 -5.64 -5.39 11.78
CA ASN A 82 -4.43 -6.08 12.21
C ASN A 82 -4.36 -6.19 13.75
N GLN A 83 -4.61 -5.08 14.45
CA GLN A 83 -4.66 -5.07 15.91
C GLN A 83 -5.75 -6.01 16.46
N ALA A 84 -6.96 -5.96 15.90
CA ALA A 84 -8.07 -6.81 16.35
C ALA A 84 -7.76 -8.31 16.16
N LEU A 85 -7.07 -8.67 15.07
CA LEU A 85 -6.63 -10.04 14.81
C LEU A 85 -5.51 -10.47 15.76
N GLU A 86 -4.49 -9.63 15.98
CA GLU A 86 -3.41 -9.89 16.94
C GLU A 86 -3.95 -10.11 18.35
N GLU A 87 -4.87 -9.26 18.80
CA GLU A 87 -5.52 -9.40 20.09
C GLU A 87 -6.36 -10.68 20.17
N HIS A 88 -7.07 -11.04 19.10
CA HIS A 88 -7.85 -12.28 19.06
C HIS A 88 -6.95 -13.51 19.17
N ILE A 89 -5.85 -13.56 18.42
CA ILE A 89 -4.87 -14.64 18.47
C ILE A 89 -4.24 -14.73 19.86
N SER A 90 -3.78 -13.61 20.42
CA SER A 90 -3.17 -13.59 21.76
C SER A 90 -4.15 -14.08 22.84
N ARG A 91 -5.42 -13.70 22.76
CA ARG A 91 -6.47 -14.20 23.69
C ARG A 91 -6.72 -15.71 23.52
N TYR A 92 -6.65 -16.22 22.30
CA TYR A 92 -6.80 -17.65 22.03
C TYR A 92 -5.61 -18.44 22.58
N GLU A 93 -4.38 -17.99 22.30
CA GLU A 93 -3.16 -18.68 22.74
C GLU A 93 -3.04 -18.74 24.26
N LYS A 94 -3.41 -17.66 24.96
CA LYS A 94 -3.46 -17.64 26.44
C LYS A 94 -4.41 -18.69 27.03
N LYS A 95 -5.46 -19.07 26.30
CA LYS A 95 -6.47 -20.03 26.78
C LYS A 95 -6.19 -21.46 26.35
N ASN A 96 -5.66 -21.65 25.14
CA ASN A 96 -5.59 -22.96 24.48
C ASN A 96 -4.15 -23.43 24.21
N GLY A 97 -3.14 -22.61 24.49
CA GLY A 97 -1.76 -22.86 24.10
C GLY A 97 -1.45 -22.39 22.67
N GLU A 98 -0.21 -22.62 22.24
CA GLU A 98 0.29 -22.17 20.93
C GLU A 98 -0.51 -22.76 19.76
N ILE A 99 -0.79 -21.92 18.75
CA ILE A 99 -1.47 -22.35 17.53
C ILE A 99 -0.53 -23.23 16.72
N LYS A 100 -0.94 -24.49 16.48
CA LYS A 100 -0.18 -25.44 15.66
C LYS A 100 -0.21 -25.03 14.20
N GLU A 101 0.91 -25.23 13.51
CA GLU A 101 0.99 -24.97 12.07
C GLU A 101 0.00 -25.82 11.28
N MET A 102 -0.60 -25.22 10.25
CA MET A 102 -1.44 -25.98 9.32
C MET A 102 -0.60 -27.03 8.58
N PRO A 103 -1.09 -28.26 8.43
CA PRO A 103 -0.40 -29.28 7.64
C PRO A 103 -0.26 -28.78 6.20
N LYS A 104 0.97 -28.82 5.68
CA LYS A 104 1.25 -28.50 4.28
C LYS A 104 0.72 -29.64 3.42
N LYS A 105 -0.16 -29.31 2.47
CA LYS A 105 -0.69 -30.23 1.47
C LYS A 105 0.26 -30.33 0.29
#